data_AF-A0A669B926-F1
#
_entry.id   AF-A0A669B926-F1
#
_cell.length_a   1.000
_cell.length_b   1.000
_cell.length_c   1.000
_cell.angle_alpha   90.00
_cell.angle_beta   90.00
_cell.angle_gamma   90.00
#
_symmetry.space_group_name_H-M   'P 1'
#
loop_
_entity.id
_entity.type
_entity.pdbx_description
1 polymer ?
#
loop_
_entity_poly.entity_id
_entity_poly.type
_entity_poly.pdbx_seq_one_letter_code
_entity_poly.pdbx_strand_id
1 'polypeptide(L)'
;MLSELSEWFWQERRWFPEGLGWADLEDRDGRVYAKARDLWVALPIALIFLIIRQIFERMVATPLASLLGVKDTVRLKAPHNTTLESYYCKINKNPTQPSTNLCQKTGYSERQVQRWFRRRRNQDRPSLLKKFREASWRFTFYLLAFIAGLAALIDKPWLYDLKEMWQGFPVLTLLPSQYWYYMIELGFYGSLLFSVASDVKRKDFKEQIVHHVATILLISFSWCVNYIRCGTLIMLVHDSSDYLLEVKPHLILYTD
;
A
#
# COMPACT_ATOMS: atom_id res chain seq x y z
N MET A 1 -20.90 23.66 8.73
CA MET A 1 -19.45 23.43 8.66
C MET A 1 -19.03 22.36 7.65
N LEU A 2 -19.22 21.05 7.88
CA LEU A 2 -18.78 20.03 6.89
C LEU A 2 -19.57 20.08 5.56
N SER A 3 -20.88 20.34 5.64
CA SER A 3 -21.73 20.55 4.46
C SER A 3 -21.31 21.78 3.66
N GLU A 4 -21.11 22.91 4.33
CA GLU A 4 -20.68 24.17 3.70
C GLU A 4 -19.30 24.04 3.05
N LEU A 5 -18.35 23.34 3.69
CA LEU A 5 -17.04 23.05 3.11
C LEU A 5 -17.16 22.14 1.87
N SER A 6 -18.05 21.15 1.92
CA SER A 6 -18.33 20.26 0.78
C SER A 6 -18.94 21.04 -0.38
N GLU A 7 -19.97 21.85 -0.13
CA GLU A 7 -20.62 22.69 -1.16
C GLU A 7 -19.64 23.68 -1.77
N TRP A 8 -18.82 24.33 -0.94
CA TRP A 8 -17.76 25.23 -1.38
C TRP A 8 -16.69 24.52 -2.23
N PHE A 9 -16.29 23.31 -1.84
CA PHE A 9 -15.30 22.53 -2.57
C PHE A 9 -15.84 22.06 -3.92
N TRP A 10 -17.08 21.57 -3.98
CA TRP A 10 -17.70 21.02 -5.19
C TRP A 10 -18.38 22.07 -6.09
N GLN A 11 -18.09 23.36 -5.89
CA GLN A 11 -18.54 24.43 -6.80
C GLN A 11 -18.03 24.21 -8.23
N GLU A 12 -18.94 24.19 -9.20
CA GLU A 12 -18.65 23.89 -10.61
C GLU A 12 -17.55 24.77 -11.20
N ARG A 13 -17.58 26.08 -10.92
CA ARG A 13 -16.60 27.07 -11.40
C ARG A 13 -15.14 26.72 -11.07
N ARG A 14 -14.89 25.89 -10.05
CA ARG A 14 -13.53 25.50 -9.65
C ARG A 14 -12.95 24.38 -10.48
N TRP A 15 -13.82 23.53 -11.01
CA TRP A 15 -13.45 22.29 -11.66
C TRP A 15 -13.71 22.33 -13.16
N PHE A 16 -14.60 23.22 -13.60
CA PHE A 16 -15.05 23.31 -14.98
C PHE A 16 -14.83 24.69 -15.59
N PRO A 17 -14.56 24.76 -16.91
CA PRO A 17 -14.64 26.00 -17.68
C PRO A 17 -16.05 26.62 -17.65
N GLU A 18 -16.15 27.90 -18.01
CA GLU A 18 -17.45 28.59 -18.06
C GLU A 18 -18.43 27.88 -19.00
N GLY A 19 -19.64 27.61 -18.50
CA GLY A 19 -20.72 26.96 -19.25
C GLY A 19 -20.79 25.44 -19.15
N LEU A 20 -19.88 24.78 -18.40
CA LEU A 20 -19.91 23.35 -18.14
C LEU A 20 -20.04 23.06 -16.64
N GLY A 21 -20.71 21.96 -16.28
CA GLY A 21 -20.99 21.57 -14.90
C GLY A 21 -21.06 20.06 -14.68
N TRP A 22 -21.48 19.66 -13.48
CA TRP A 22 -21.57 18.23 -13.12
C TRP A 22 -22.64 17.50 -13.96
N ALA A 23 -23.67 18.22 -14.39
CA ALA A 23 -24.76 17.68 -15.22
C ALA A 23 -24.28 17.24 -16.62
N ASP A 24 -23.17 17.76 -17.11
CA ASP A 24 -22.57 17.39 -18.40
C ASP A 24 -21.77 16.08 -18.33
N LEU A 25 -21.54 15.56 -17.12
CA LEU A 25 -20.87 14.29 -16.86
C LEU A 25 -21.87 13.14 -16.60
N GLU A 26 -23.09 13.29 -17.08
CA GLU A 26 -24.08 12.21 -17.11
C GLU A 26 -24.01 11.46 -18.45
N ASP A 27 -24.18 10.13 -18.41
CA ASP A 27 -24.17 9.31 -19.62
C ASP A 27 -25.27 9.76 -20.59
N ARG A 28 -24.86 10.27 -21.75
CA ARG A 28 -25.74 10.77 -22.82
C ARG A 28 -25.08 10.49 -24.17
N ASP A 29 -25.89 10.32 -25.22
CA ASP A 29 -25.43 10.16 -26.61
C ASP A 29 -24.37 9.06 -26.82
N GLY A 30 -24.50 7.94 -26.08
CA GLY A 30 -23.57 6.81 -26.15
C GLY A 30 -22.21 7.06 -25.48
N ARG A 31 -22.03 8.20 -24.80
CA ARG A 31 -20.85 8.49 -23.97
C ARG A 31 -21.11 8.02 -22.55
N VAL A 32 -20.08 7.41 -21.96
CA VAL A 32 -20.06 6.94 -20.58
C VAL A 32 -19.06 7.78 -19.81
N TYR A 33 -19.43 8.20 -18.60
CA TYR A 33 -18.58 9.00 -17.72
C TYR A 33 -18.32 8.30 -16.39
N ALA A 34 -17.24 8.71 -15.73
CA ALA A 34 -16.88 8.22 -14.41
C ALA A 34 -17.90 8.69 -13.36
N LYS A 35 -18.42 7.75 -12.55
CA LYS A 35 -19.38 8.06 -11.48
C LYS A 35 -18.75 7.76 -10.13
N ALA A 36 -19.01 8.61 -9.15
CA ALA A 36 -18.52 8.40 -7.78
C ALA A 36 -18.96 7.03 -7.20
N ARG A 37 -20.12 6.51 -7.63
CA ARG A 37 -20.59 5.19 -7.21
C ARG A 37 -19.71 4.03 -7.68
N ASP A 38 -18.95 4.21 -8.76
CA ASP A 38 -18.10 3.15 -9.31
C ASP A 38 -16.94 2.85 -8.35
N LEU A 39 -16.53 3.82 -7.53
CA LEU A 39 -15.49 3.64 -6.51
C LEU A 39 -15.85 2.55 -5.49
N TRP A 40 -17.15 2.26 -5.27
CA TRP A 40 -17.57 1.15 -4.42
C TRP A 40 -17.15 -0.22 -4.96
N VAL A 41 -16.90 -0.35 -6.27
CA VAL A 41 -16.39 -1.57 -6.91
C VAL A 41 -14.95 -1.87 -6.46
N ALA A 42 -14.18 -0.87 -6.04
CA ALA A 42 -12.83 -1.09 -5.54
C ALA A 42 -12.80 -1.88 -4.23
N LEU A 43 -13.85 -1.82 -3.40
CA LEU A 43 -13.92 -2.57 -2.14
C LEU A 43 -13.94 -4.10 -2.33
N PRO A 44 -14.86 -4.69 -3.11
CA PRO A 44 -14.82 -6.13 -3.37
C PRO A 44 -13.54 -6.54 -4.08
N ILE A 45 -13.01 -5.70 -4.99
CA ILE A 45 -11.69 -5.95 -5.62
C ILE A 45 -10.58 -6.00 -4.57
N ALA A 46 -10.55 -5.09 -3.61
CA ALA A 46 -9.57 -5.08 -2.53
C ALA A 46 -9.63 -6.36 -1.68
N LEU A 47 -10.83 -6.84 -1.36
CA LEU A 47 -11.02 -8.11 -0.64
C LEU A 47 -10.54 -9.31 -1.46
N ILE A 48 -10.81 -9.33 -2.77
CA ILE A 48 -10.30 -10.36 -3.68
C ILE A 48 -8.77 -10.34 -3.69
N PHE A 49 -8.13 -9.17 -3.74
CA PHE A 49 -6.67 -9.06 -3.67
C PHE A 49 -6.09 -9.60 -2.37
N LEU A 50 -6.76 -9.41 -1.22
CA LEU A 50 -6.32 -10.04 0.03
C LEU A 50 -6.33 -11.57 -0.06
N ILE A 51 -7.34 -12.16 -0.71
CA ILE A 51 -7.42 -13.61 -0.94
C ILE A 51 -6.30 -14.06 -1.89
N ILE A 52 -6.14 -13.39 -3.04
CA ILE A 52 -5.10 -13.70 -4.02
C ILE A 52 -3.72 -13.60 -3.38
N ARG A 53 -3.48 -12.58 -2.56
CA ARG A 53 -2.24 -12.41 -1.81
C ARG A 53 -1.93 -13.62 -0.94
N GLN A 54 -2.89 -14.11 -0.16
CA GLN A 54 -2.69 -15.29 0.69
C GLN A 54 -2.36 -16.54 -0.12
N ILE A 55 -3.03 -16.71 -1.27
CA ILE A 55 -2.76 -17.80 -2.20
C ILE A 55 -1.34 -17.67 -2.77
N PHE A 56 -0.97 -16.50 -3.26
CA PHE A 56 0.36 -16.23 -3.82
C PHE A 56 1.48 -16.44 -2.81
N GLU A 57 1.34 -15.89 -1.59
CA GLU A 57 2.35 -16.02 -0.54
C GLU A 57 2.62 -17.50 -0.20
N ARG A 58 1.56 -18.32 -0.21
CA ARG A 58 1.65 -19.75 0.10
C ARG A 58 2.14 -20.59 -1.08
N MET A 59 1.59 -20.37 -2.28
CA MET A 59 1.81 -21.22 -3.45
C MET A 59 3.01 -20.83 -4.30
N VAL A 60 3.37 -19.54 -4.32
CA VAL A 60 4.43 -19.02 -5.21
C VAL A 60 5.61 -18.51 -4.39
N ALA A 61 5.38 -17.59 -3.45
CA ALA A 61 6.47 -16.94 -2.75
C ALA A 61 7.22 -17.89 -1.80
N THR A 62 6.52 -18.82 -1.15
CA THR A 62 7.15 -19.82 -0.26
C THR A 62 8.11 -20.77 -0.98
N PRO A 63 7.69 -21.47 -2.06
CA PRO A 63 8.62 -22.31 -2.81
C PRO A 63 9.74 -21.50 -3.46
N LEU A 64 9.45 -20.29 -3.96
CA LEU A 64 10.48 -19.41 -4.50
C LEU A 64 11.52 -19.02 -3.45
N ALA A 65 11.10 -18.69 -2.24
CA ALA A 65 11.99 -18.42 -1.12
C ALA A 65 12.88 -19.63 -0.79
N SER A 66 12.30 -20.84 -0.81
CA SER A 66 13.06 -22.08 -0.60
C SER A 66 14.09 -22.33 -1.70
N LEU A 67 13.75 -22.06 -2.97
CA LEU A 67 14.65 -22.19 -4.11
C LEU A 67 15.83 -21.21 -4.02
N LEU A 68 15.57 -19.97 -3.60
CA LEU A 68 16.59 -18.94 -3.38
C LEU A 68 17.36 -19.11 -2.07
N GLY A 69 17.10 -20.17 -1.30
CA GLY A 69 17.81 -20.47 -0.06
C GLY A 69 17.48 -19.51 1.10
N VAL A 70 16.35 -18.80 1.03
CA VAL A 70 15.89 -17.90 2.10
C VAL A 70 15.46 -18.72 3.31
N LYS A 71 16.37 -18.86 4.28
CA LYS A 71 16.14 -19.59 5.53
C LYS A 71 15.79 -18.63 6.65
N ASP A 72 14.71 -18.93 7.36
CA ASP A 72 14.43 -18.24 8.61
C ASP A 72 15.45 -18.64 9.67
N THR A 73 16.08 -17.63 10.30
CA THR A 73 16.96 -17.87 11.43
C THR A 73 16.12 -18.40 12.59
N VAL A 74 16.40 -19.60 13.08
CA VAL A 74 15.71 -20.16 14.25
C VAL A 74 16.11 -19.34 15.48
N ARG A 75 15.20 -18.52 15.99
CA ARG A 75 15.42 -17.67 17.16
C ARG A 75 14.90 -18.37 18.42
N LEU A 76 15.78 -18.52 19.40
CA LEU A 76 15.41 -19.09 20.70
C LEU A 76 14.34 -18.23 21.38
N LYS A 77 13.25 -18.86 21.82
CA LYS A 77 12.19 -18.19 22.56
C LYS A 77 12.68 -17.74 23.94
N ALA A 78 12.25 -16.57 24.40
CA ALA A 78 12.46 -16.15 25.77
C ALA A 78 11.66 -17.07 26.72
N PRO A 79 12.23 -17.50 27.86
CA PRO A 79 11.50 -18.22 28.90
C PRO A 79 10.25 -17.44 29.35
N HIS A 80 9.18 -18.13 29.73
CA HIS A 80 7.99 -17.45 30.22
C HIS A 80 8.27 -16.79 31.58
N ASN A 81 8.09 -15.48 31.67
CA ASN A 81 8.19 -14.71 32.91
C ASN A 81 7.25 -13.49 32.81
N THR A 82 6.16 -13.51 33.57
CA THR A 82 5.10 -12.50 33.53
C THR A 82 5.59 -11.11 33.96
N THR A 83 6.46 -11.05 34.96
CA THR A 83 7.05 -9.79 35.46
C THR A 83 7.91 -9.13 34.38
N LEU A 84 8.82 -9.89 33.75
CA LEU A 84 9.67 -9.38 32.66
C LEU A 84 8.86 -8.99 31.42
N GLU A 85 7.83 -9.78 31.05
CA GLU A 85 6.93 -9.46 29.93
C GLU A 85 6.14 -8.17 30.19
N SER A 86 5.61 -8.00 31.41
CA SER A 86 4.88 -6.79 31.79
C SER A 86 5.76 -5.54 31.72
N TYR A 87 7.02 -5.64 32.17
CA TYR A 87 7.99 -4.55 32.08
C TYR A 87 8.36 -4.25 30.63
N TYR A 88 8.58 -5.28 29.81
CA TYR A 88 8.92 -5.15 28.40
C TYR A 88 7.82 -4.44 27.59
N CYS A 89 6.56 -4.80 27.84
CA CYS A 89 5.42 -4.25 27.11
C CYS A 89 5.02 -2.83 27.56
N LYS A 90 5.18 -2.50 28.86
CA LYS A 90 4.66 -1.24 29.44
C LYS A 90 5.72 -0.19 29.72
N ILE A 91 6.95 -0.58 30.05
CA ILE A 91 7.97 0.33 30.59
C ILE A 91 9.09 0.56 29.58
N ASN A 92 9.92 -0.45 29.30
CA ASN A 92 11.08 -0.29 28.43
C ASN A 92 11.53 -1.61 27.81
N LYS A 93 11.74 -1.61 26.48
CA LYS A 93 12.25 -2.74 25.71
C LYS A 93 13.77 -2.88 25.76
N ASN A 94 14.50 -1.79 26.02
CA ASN A 94 15.96 -1.68 26.07
C ASN A 94 16.43 -1.09 27.42
N PRO A 95 16.33 -1.83 28.53
CA PRO A 95 16.93 -1.38 29.79
C PRO A 95 18.46 -1.38 29.67
N THR A 96 19.09 -0.21 29.85
CA THR A 96 20.55 -0.03 29.82
C THR A 96 21.23 -0.75 30.98
N GLN A 97 20.58 -0.77 32.14
CA GLN A 97 20.92 -1.62 33.28
C GLN A 97 19.63 -2.28 33.80
N PRO A 98 19.59 -3.60 34.04
CA PRO A 98 18.46 -4.20 34.71
C PRO A 98 18.39 -3.64 36.13
N SER A 99 17.31 -2.90 36.44
CA SER A 99 17.11 -2.39 37.79
C SER A 99 17.24 -3.52 38.81
N THR A 100 17.95 -3.30 39.91
CA THR A 100 18.10 -4.25 41.02
C THR A 100 16.75 -4.79 41.49
N ASN A 101 15.72 -3.96 41.41
CA ASN A 101 14.32 -4.29 41.67
C ASN A 101 13.77 -5.39 40.74
N LEU A 102 14.12 -5.37 39.44
CA LEU A 102 13.70 -6.40 38.49
C LEU A 102 14.31 -7.76 38.81
N CYS A 103 15.60 -7.78 39.16
CA CYS A 103 16.31 -8.99 39.57
C CYS A 103 15.70 -9.58 40.85
N GLN A 104 15.42 -8.74 41.86
CA GLN A 104 14.75 -9.16 43.10
C GLN A 104 13.35 -9.75 42.84
N LYS A 105 12.53 -9.08 42.04
CA LYS A 105 11.15 -9.53 41.74
C LYS A 105 11.07 -10.81 40.90
N THR A 106 12.14 -11.15 40.18
CA THR A 106 12.14 -12.29 39.25
C THR A 106 12.99 -13.45 39.74
N GLY A 107 13.83 -13.25 40.76
CA GLY A 107 14.84 -14.21 41.20
C GLY A 107 15.95 -14.44 40.16
N TYR A 108 16.03 -13.63 39.11
CA TYR A 108 17.04 -13.76 38.06
C TYR A 108 18.26 -12.90 38.37
N SER A 109 19.43 -13.41 38.01
CA SER A 109 20.64 -12.59 37.93
C SER A 109 20.51 -11.53 36.83
N GLU A 110 21.26 -10.45 36.95
CA GLU A 110 21.34 -9.39 35.94
C GLU A 110 21.62 -9.94 34.52
N ARG A 111 22.55 -10.90 34.40
CA ARG A 111 22.85 -11.55 33.11
C ARG A 111 21.66 -12.33 32.55
N GLN A 112 20.89 -13.01 33.39
CA GLN A 112 19.68 -13.73 32.95
C GLN A 112 18.60 -12.77 32.49
N VAL A 113 18.40 -11.65 33.21
CA VAL A 113 17.48 -10.59 32.80
C VAL A 113 17.90 -10.00 31.45
N GLN A 114 19.15 -9.60 31.29
CA GLN A 114 19.67 -9.08 30.01
C GLN A 114 19.51 -10.09 28.86
N ARG A 115 19.82 -11.37 29.10
CA ARG A 115 19.66 -12.44 28.11
C ARG A 115 18.19 -12.64 27.73
N TRP A 116 17.28 -12.55 28.70
CA TRP A 116 15.84 -12.61 28.48
C TRP A 116 15.39 -11.46 27.58
N PHE A 117 15.74 -10.21 27.90
CA PHE A 117 15.40 -9.04 27.08
C PHE A 117 15.96 -9.15 25.65
N ARG A 118 17.21 -9.60 25.49
CA ARG A 118 17.80 -9.82 24.17
C ARG A 118 17.03 -10.88 23.36
N ARG A 119 16.66 -12.00 23.98
CA ARG A 119 15.86 -13.06 23.32
C ARG A 119 14.46 -12.55 22.96
N ARG A 120 13.81 -11.84 23.88
CA ARG A 120 12.46 -11.28 23.68
C ARG A 120 12.40 -10.28 22.54
N ARG A 121 13.41 -9.40 22.42
CA ARG A 121 13.57 -8.50 21.26
C ARG A 121 13.83 -9.24 19.97
N ASN A 122 14.63 -10.30 20.00
CA ASN A 122 14.88 -11.12 18.82
C ASN A 122 13.62 -11.87 18.38
N GLN A 123 12.71 -12.25 19.30
CA GLN A 123 11.41 -12.82 18.96
C GLN A 123 10.48 -11.82 18.27
N ASP A 124 10.52 -10.54 18.64
CA ASP A 124 9.74 -9.48 17.98
C ASP A 124 10.23 -9.18 16.56
N ARG A 125 11.46 -9.60 16.20
CA ARG A 125 11.96 -9.37 14.86
C ARG A 125 11.09 -10.18 13.87
N PRO A 126 10.61 -9.55 12.79
CA PRO A 126 9.93 -10.27 11.72
C PRO A 126 10.80 -11.39 11.14
N SER A 127 10.15 -12.45 10.63
CA SER A 127 10.84 -13.52 9.93
C SER A 127 11.30 -13.04 8.55
N LEU A 128 12.44 -13.55 8.08
CA LEU A 128 12.97 -13.18 6.77
C LEU A 128 12.04 -13.67 5.67
N LEU A 129 11.50 -14.87 5.85
CA LEU A 129 10.50 -15.45 4.95
C LEU A 129 9.24 -14.58 4.85
N LYS A 130 8.74 -14.03 5.97
CA LYS A 130 7.59 -13.12 5.93
C LYS A 130 7.90 -11.86 5.12
N LYS A 131 9.06 -11.24 5.34
CA LYS A 131 9.48 -10.07 4.55
C LYS A 131 9.62 -10.38 3.07
N PHE A 132 10.20 -11.54 2.73
CA PHE A 132 10.36 -11.98 1.35
C PHE A 132 9.00 -12.17 0.67
N ARG A 133 8.06 -12.85 1.34
CA ARG A 133 6.69 -13.04 0.85
C ARG A 133 6.00 -11.69 0.59
N GLU A 134 6.02 -10.80 1.56
CA GLU A 134 5.44 -9.44 1.44
C GLU A 134 6.07 -8.67 0.27
N ALA A 135 7.40 -8.66 0.14
CA ALA A 135 8.11 -7.97 -0.93
C ALA A 135 7.84 -8.59 -2.31
N SER A 136 7.85 -9.91 -2.42
CA SER A 136 7.59 -10.61 -3.68
C SER A 136 6.17 -10.37 -4.19
N TRP A 137 5.17 -10.34 -3.30
CA TRP A 137 3.78 -10.03 -3.66
C TRP A 137 3.66 -8.63 -4.27
N ARG A 138 4.19 -7.62 -3.57
CA ARG A 138 4.13 -6.23 -4.02
C ARG A 138 4.89 -6.06 -5.34
N PHE A 139 6.09 -6.62 -5.44
CA PHE A 139 6.88 -6.65 -6.66
C PHE A 139 6.10 -7.24 -7.85
N THR A 140 5.51 -8.43 -7.68
CA THR A 140 4.74 -9.08 -8.76
C THR A 140 3.54 -8.23 -9.15
N PHE A 141 2.82 -7.66 -8.18
CA PHE A 141 1.69 -6.81 -8.49
C PHE A 141 2.11 -5.55 -9.26
N TYR A 142 3.06 -4.76 -8.74
CA TYR A 142 3.49 -3.51 -9.39
C TYR A 142 4.03 -3.76 -10.81
N LEU A 143 4.74 -4.87 -11.03
CA LEU A 143 5.17 -5.27 -12.36
C LEU A 143 3.99 -5.55 -13.30
N LEU A 144 3.00 -6.32 -12.85
CA LEU A 144 1.81 -6.63 -13.63
C LEU A 144 0.95 -5.38 -13.88
N ALA A 145 0.81 -4.50 -12.89
CA ALA A 145 0.09 -3.25 -12.99
C ALA A 145 0.75 -2.29 -13.99
N PHE A 146 2.09 -2.17 -13.95
CA PHE A 146 2.84 -1.41 -14.95
C PHE A 146 2.64 -1.95 -16.38
N ILE A 147 2.72 -3.28 -16.57
CA ILE A 147 2.48 -3.90 -17.88
C ILE A 147 1.03 -3.66 -18.34
N ALA A 148 0.05 -3.81 -17.44
CA ALA A 148 -1.35 -3.58 -17.75
C ALA A 148 -1.65 -2.11 -18.08
N GLY A 149 -1.07 -1.18 -17.32
CA GLY A 149 -1.17 0.26 -17.58
C GLY A 149 -0.56 0.64 -18.92
N LEU A 150 0.63 0.11 -19.24
CA LEU A 150 1.25 0.31 -20.54
C LEU A 150 0.36 -0.26 -21.66
N ALA A 151 -0.15 -1.48 -21.50
CA ALA A 151 -1.06 -2.08 -22.48
C ALA A 151 -2.36 -1.28 -22.65
N ALA A 152 -2.89 -0.66 -21.59
CA ALA A 152 -4.10 0.17 -21.64
C ALA A 152 -3.88 1.54 -22.31
N LEU A 153 -2.62 1.99 -22.40
CA LEU A 153 -2.24 3.33 -22.84
C LEU A 153 -1.42 3.38 -24.12
N ILE A 154 -0.83 2.27 -24.57
CA ILE A 154 0.11 2.25 -25.69
C ILE A 154 -0.51 2.69 -27.02
N ASP A 155 -1.82 2.49 -27.19
CA ASP A 155 -2.56 2.92 -28.37
C ASP A 155 -3.18 4.32 -28.22
N LYS A 156 -2.86 5.05 -27.14
CA LYS A 156 -3.51 6.31 -26.79
C LYS A 156 -2.62 7.53 -27.11
N PRO A 157 -3.16 8.57 -27.76
CA PRO A 157 -2.35 9.72 -28.19
C PRO A 157 -1.77 10.50 -27.00
N TRP A 158 -2.47 10.55 -25.87
CA TRP A 158 -2.00 11.25 -24.67
C TRP A 158 -0.81 10.59 -23.97
N LEU A 159 -0.44 9.36 -24.34
CA LEU A 159 0.82 8.77 -23.90
C LEU A 159 2.04 9.46 -24.55
N TYR A 160 1.87 10.00 -25.76
CA TYR A 160 2.94 10.56 -26.57
C TYR A 160 2.90 12.09 -26.64
N ASP A 161 1.72 12.70 -26.59
CA ASP A 161 1.54 14.15 -26.48
C ASP A 161 0.68 14.50 -25.26
N LEU A 162 1.31 15.11 -24.24
CA LEU A 162 0.65 15.50 -23.00
C LEU A 162 -0.47 16.54 -23.20
N LYS A 163 -0.49 17.28 -24.31
CA LYS A 163 -1.58 18.22 -24.62
C LYS A 163 -2.90 17.50 -24.86
N GLU A 164 -2.85 16.29 -25.40
CA GLU A 164 -4.03 15.45 -25.68
C GLU A 164 -4.75 14.99 -24.41
N MET A 165 -4.13 15.08 -23.23
CA MET A 165 -4.82 14.83 -21.97
C MET A 165 -5.97 15.81 -21.72
N TRP A 166 -5.80 17.06 -22.15
CA TRP A 166 -6.72 18.16 -21.89
C TRP A 166 -7.70 18.40 -23.04
N GLN A 167 -7.47 17.80 -24.21
CA GLN A 167 -8.34 17.93 -25.37
C GLN A 167 -9.73 17.34 -25.10
N GLY A 168 -10.73 18.21 -25.03
CA GLY A 168 -12.12 17.85 -24.73
C GLY A 168 -12.43 17.70 -23.23
N PHE A 169 -11.49 18.04 -22.33
CA PHE A 169 -11.79 18.15 -20.90
C PHE A 169 -12.86 19.23 -20.66
N PRO A 170 -13.84 19.01 -19.77
CA PRO A 170 -14.09 17.86 -18.88
C PRO A 170 -14.85 16.68 -19.49
N VAL A 171 -15.35 16.82 -20.72
CA VAL A 171 -16.30 15.89 -21.36
C VAL A 171 -15.56 14.72 -22.04
N LEU A 172 -14.75 14.02 -21.27
CA LEU A 172 -13.96 12.88 -21.72
C LEU A 172 -14.74 11.58 -21.54
N THR A 173 -14.95 10.84 -22.62
CA THR A 173 -15.58 9.52 -22.57
C THR A 173 -14.66 8.51 -21.89
N LEU A 174 -15.21 7.77 -20.94
CA LEU A 174 -14.56 6.69 -20.22
C LEU A 174 -14.46 5.44 -21.10
N LEU A 175 -13.23 4.98 -21.33
CA LEU A 175 -13.00 3.72 -22.03
C LEU A 175 -13.02 2.55 -21.04
N PRO A 176 -13.50 1.35 -21.46
CA PRO A 176 -13.51 0.17 -20.60
C PRO A 176 -12.12 -0.22 -20.06
N SER A 177 -11.06 -0.04 -20.85
CA SER A 177 -9.68 -0.30 -20.40
C SER A 177 -9.26 0.62 -19.26
N GLN A 178 -9.61 1.91 -19.36
CA GLN A 178 -9.33 2.90 -18.32
C GLN A 178 -10.15 2.64 -17.06
N TYR A 179 -11.42 2.26 -17.22
CA TYR A 179 -12.29 1.88 -16.10
C TYR A 179 -11.65 0.76 -15.28
N TRP A 180 -11.32 -0.36 -15.92
CA TRP A 180 -10.75 -1.50 -15.20
C TRP A 180 -9.38 -1.20 -14.63
N TYR A 181 -8.56 -0.42 -15.34
CA TYR A 181 -7.25 -0.01 -14.83
C TYR A 181 -7.39 0.79 -13.51
N TYR A 182 -8.27 1.79 -13.47
CA TYR A 182 -8.58 2.54 -12.25
C TYR A 182 -9.14 1.67 -11.13
N MET A 183 -10.13 0.83 -11.42
CA MET A 183 -10.80 0.02 -10.38
C MET A 183 -9.86 -1.03 -9.78
N ILE A 184 -9.00 -1.64 -10.61
CA ILE A 184 -8.01 -2.62 -10.17
C ILE A 184 -6.93 -1.96 -9.33
N GLU A 185 -6.36 -0.83 -9.77
CA GLU A 185 -5.34 -0.12 -8.99
C GLU A 185 -5.90 0.38 -7.66
N LEU A 186 -7.07 1.04 -7.68
CA LEU A 186 -7.70 1.54 -6.47
C LEU A 186 -8.00 0.40 -5.48
N GLY A 187 -8.49 -0.73 -6.00
CA GLY A 187 -8.70 -1.94 -5.20
C GLY A 187 -7.41 -2.51 -4.63
N PHE A 188 -6.31 -2.51 -5.39
CA PHE A 188 -5.01 -2.95 -4.88
C PHE A 188 -4.47 -2.05 -3.78
N TYR A 189 -4.42 -0.72 -3.97
CA TYR A 189 -3.99 0.20 -2.91
C TYR A 189 -4.91 0.10 -1.68
N GLY A 190 -6.21 -0.10 -1.88
CA GLY A 190 -7.15 -0.42 -0.80
C GLY A 190 -6.78 -1.71 -0.06
N SER A 191 -6.42 -2.78 -0.79
CA SER A 191 -5.97 -4.04 -0.21
C SER A 191 -4.67 -3.88 0.60
N LEU A 192 -3.73 -3.06 0.11
CA LEU A 192 -2.51 -2.72 0.84
C LEU A 192 -2.88 -2.05 2.16
N LEU A 193 -3.72 -1.02 2.13
CA LEU A 193 -4.18 -0.31 3.32
C LEU A 193 -4.86 -1.25 4.34
N PHE A 194 -5.71 -2.18 3.91
CA PHE A 194 -6.31 -3.17 4.81
C PHE A 194 -5.28 -4.13 5.43
N SER A 195 -4.30 -4.56 4.62
CA SER A 195 -3.27 -5.50 5.07
C SER A 195 -2.22 -4.89 6.01
N VAL A 196 -2.11 -3.55 6.06
CA VAL A 196 -1.19 -2.80 6.94
C VAL A 196 -1.29 -3.27 8.40
N ALA A 197 -2.48 -3.63 8.89
CA ALA A 197 -2.67 -4.08 10.27
C ALA A 197 -1.92 -5.40 10.58
N SER A 198 -1.78 -6.28 9.58
CA SER A 198 -1.11 -7.58 9.68
C SER A 198 0.33 -7.59 9.18
N ASP A 199 0.71 -6.60 8.37
CA ASP A 199 2.03 -6.47 7.78
C ASP A 199 3.11 -6.18 8.83
N VAL A 200 4.35 -6.52 8.50
CA VAL A 200 5.50 -6.19 9.33
C VAL A 200 5.67 -4.67 9.42
N LYS A 201 5.56 -4.11 10.63
CA LYS A 201 5.81 -2.69 10.88
C LYS A 201 7.29 -2.37 10.69
N ARG A 202 7.61 -1.71 9.58
CA ARG A 202 8.95 -1.18 9.28
C ARG A 202 9.11 0.23 9.87
N LYS A 203 10.30 0.83 9.75
CA LYS A 203 10.57 2.17 10.33
C LYS A 203 9.75 3.26 9.63
N ASP A 204 9.57 3.08 8.33
CA ASP A 204 8.79 3.85 7.36
C ASP A 204 7.28 3.53 7.38
N PHE A 205 6.79 2.76 8.36
CA PHE A 205 5.39 2.30 8.41
C PHE A 205 4.37 3.45 8.36
N LYS A 206 4.63 4.56 9.07
CA LYS A 206 3.73 5.72 9.06
C LYS A 206 3.72 6.43 7.71
N GLU A 207 4.90 6.59 7.11
CA GLU A 207 5.08 7.20 5.80
C GLU A 207 4.35 6.36 4.73
N GLN A 208 4.45 5.02 4.82
CA GLN A 208 3.77 4.12 3.91
C GLN A 208 2.23 4.22 4.02
N ILE A 209 1.67 4.35 5.23
CA ILE A 209 0.22 4.55 5.39
C ILE A 209 -0.21 5.88 4.79
N VAL A 210 0.52 6.96 5.09
CA VAL A 210 0.20 8.29 4.57
C VAL A 210 0.26 8.29 3.05
N HIS A 211 1.28 7.66 2.48
CA HIS A 211 1.40 7.48 1.03
C HIS A 211 0.19 6.74 0.45
N HIS A 212 -0.17 5.56 0.96
CA HIS A 212 -1.31 4.79 0.46
C HIS A 212 -2.63 5.55 0.55
N VAL A 213 -2.86 6.25 1.66
CA VAL A 213 -4.05 7.11 1.82
C VAL A 213 -4.04 8.25 0.81
N ALA A 214 -2.89 8.90 0.59
CA ALA A 214 -2.77 9.96 -0.40
C ALA A 214 -3.03 9.43 -1.82
N THR A 215 -2.47 8.29 -2.20
CA THR A 215 -2.67 7.68 -3.52
C THR A 215 -4.14 7.28 -3.73
N ILE A 216 -4.79 6.65 -2.75
CA ILE A 216 -6.23 6.32 -2.81
C ILE A 216 -7.08 7.58 -2.99
N LEU A 217 -6.78 8.65 -2.24
CA LEU A 217 -7.50 9.92 -2.36
C LEU A 217 -7.29 10.57 -3.72
N LEU A 218 -6.06 10.58 -4.24
CA LEU A 218 -5.73 11.14 -5.56
C LEU A 218 -6.41 10.38 -6.70
N ILE A 219 -6.40 9.04 -6.67
CA ILE A 219 -7.08 8.21 -7.67
C ILE A 219 -8.60 8.46 -7.61
N SER A 220 -9.19 8.43 -6.41
CA SER A 220 -10.62 8.66 -6.21
C SER A 220 -11.05 10.05 -6.64
N PHE A 221 -10.23 11.06 -6.32
CA PHE A 221 -10.48 12.44 -6.72
C PHE A 221 -10.38 12.62 -8.24
N SER A 222 -9.34 12.07 -8.87
CA SER A 222 -9.16 12.07 -10.32
C SER A 222 -10.36 11.45 -11.04
N TRP A 223 -10.90 10.35 -10.48
CA TRP A 223 -12.11 9.71 -10.98
C TRP A 223 -13.34 10.62 -10.90
N CYS A 224 -13.60 11.22 -9.74
CA CYS A 224 -14.78 12.06 -9.52
C CYS A 224 -14.81 13.31 -10.42
N VAL A 225 -13.65 13.88 -10.76
CA VAL A 225 -13.53 15.08 -11.62
C VAL A 225 -13.36 14.73 -13.10
N ASN A 226 -13.42 13.45 -13.45
CA ASN A 226 -13.21 12.95 -14.81
C ASN A 226 -11.83 13.29 -15.42
N TYR A 227 -10.78 13.36 -14.57
CA TYR A 227 -9.38 13.50 -15.00
C TYR A 227 -8.79 12.18 -15.52
N ILE A 228 -9.57 11.38 -16.23
CA ILE A 228 -9.26 9.99 -16.55
C ILE A 228 -7.93 9.86 -17.31
N ARG A 229 -7.72 10.63 -18.39
CA ARG A 229 -6.49 10.59 -19.18
C ARG A 229 -5.26 10.93 -18.34
N CYS A 230 -5.31 12.03 -17.60
CA CYS A 230 -4.22 12.48 -16.73
C CYS A 230 -3.92 11.46 -15.64
N GLY A 231 -4.94 11.01 -14.90
CA GLY A 231 -4.74 10.05 -13.83
C GLY A 231 -4.25 8.69 -14.33
N THR A 232 -4.64 8.21 -15.52
CA THR A 232 -4.02 6.98 -16.08
C THR A 232 -2.52 7.10 -16.33
N LEU A 233 -2.03 8.27 -16.76
CA LEU A 233 -0.58 8.47 -16.92
C LEU A 233 0.13 8.59 -15.57
N ILE A 234 -0.47 9.32 -14.62
CA ILE A 234 0.08 9.47 -13.27
C ILE A 234 0.19 8.11 -12.60
N MET A 235 -0.84 7.28 -12.69
CA MET A 235 -0.88 5.91 -12.19
C MET A 235 0.24 5.04 -12.80
N LEU A 236 0.40 5.06 -14.12
CA LEU A 236 1.47 4.34 -14.81
C LEU A 236 2.87 4.73 -14.32
N VAL A 237 3.12 6.04 -14.17
CA VAL A 237 4.40 6.55 -13.68
C VAL A 237 4.60 6.22 -12.19
N HIS A 238 3.54 6.37 -11.39
CA HIS A 238 3.56 6.07 -9.96
C HIS A 238 3.98 4.62 -9.71
N ASP A 239 3.35 3.66 -10.38
CA ASP A 239 3.64 2.24 -10.26
C ASP A 239 5.09 1.89 -10.68
N SER A 240 5.63 2.56 -11.70
CA SER A 240 7.04 2.41 -12.09
C SER A 240 8.02 2.91 -11.01
N SER A 241 7.62 3.90 -10.21
CA SER A 241 8.45 4.50 -9.17
C SER A 241 8.41 3.71 -7.87
N ASP A 242 7.24 3.16 -7.51
CA ASP A 242 7.06 2.28 -6.36
C ASP A 242 7.91 1.02 -6.50
N TYR A 243 7.98 0.45 -7.71
CA TYR A 243 8.90 -0.62 -8.08
C TYR A 243 10.37 -0.33 -7.66
N LEU A 244 10.88 0.87 -7.94
CA LEU A 244 12.27 1.24 -7.64
C LEU A 244 12.54 1.38 -6.13
N LEU A 245 11.51 1.76 -5.36
CA LEU A 245 11.61 1.88 -3.90
C LEU A 245 11.61 0.52 -3.21
N GLU A 246 10.96 -0.49 -3.78
CA GLU A 246 10.95 -1.85 -3.21
C GLU A 246 12.23 -2.66 -3.47
N VAL A 247 13.00 -2.32 -4.51
CA VAL A 247 14.27 -2.99 -4.84
C VAL A 247 15.43 -2.48 -3.97
N LYS A 248 15.42 -1.21 -3.56
CA LYS A 248 16.52 -0.59 -2.78
C LYS A 248 16.84 -1.30 -1.45
N PRO A 249 15.87 -1.77 -0.64
CA PRO A 249 16.16 -2.52 0.58
C PRO A 249 16.78 -3.90 0.34
N HIS A 250 16.62 -4.49 -0.85
CA HIS A 250 17.17 -5.81 -1.15
C HIS A 250 18.65 -5.77 -1.55
N LEU A 251 19.14 -4.68 -2.16
CA LEU A 251 20.58 -4.52 -2.42
C LEU A 251 21.41 -4.34 -1.14
N ILE A 252 20.85 -3.66 -0.14
CA ILE A 252 21.54 -3.35 1.13
C ILE A 252 21.60 -4.58 2.06
N LEU A 253 20.72 -5.58 1.88
CA LEU A 253 20.78 -6.83 2.65
C LEU A 253 21.87 -7.81 2.16
N TYR A 254 22.56 -7.50 1.05
CA TYR A 254 23.73 -8.24 0.57
C TYR A 254 25.05 -7.46 0.75
N THR A 255 25.00 -6.26 1.33
CA THR A 255 26.17 -5.47 1.71
C THR A 255 26.04 -5.09 3.18
N ASP A 256 26.37 -6.04 4.06
CA ASP A 256 26.98 -5.86 5.40
C ASP A 256 26.98 -7.19 6.18
#